data_AF-A0A530AA30-F1
#
_entry.id   AF-A0A530AA30-F1
#
_cell.length_a   1.000
_cell.length_b   1.000
_cell.length_c   1.000
_cell.angle_alpha   90.00
_cell.angle_beta   90.00
_cell.angle_gamma   90.00
#
_symmetry.space_group_name_H-M   'P 1'
#
loop_
_entity.id
_entity.type
_entity.pdbx_description
1 polymer ?
#
loop_
_entity_poly.entity_id
_entity_poly.type
_entity_poly.pdbx_seq_one_letter_code
_entity_poly.pdbx_strand_id
1 'polypeptide(L)' 'DELKIVKLFTPPFSKSEKDPGYIKSYPPGVRENGGQYTHAATWFVIALAEMGRTDEAYHCFSMLNPVN' A
#
# COMPACT_ATOMS: atom_id res chain seq x y z
N ASP A 1 10.18 5.37 2.18
CA ASP A 1 10.92 5.76 3.40
C ASP A 1 10.66 7.18 3.88
N GLU A 2 10.45 8.17 3.00
CA GLU A 2 10.15 9.55 3.46
C GLU A 2 8.75 9.69 4.10
N LEU A 3 7.72 9.09 3.50
CA LEU A 3 6.33 9.20 3.97
C LEU A 3 5.88 8.05 4.90
N LYS A 4 6.73 7.05 5.13
CA LYS A 4 6.41 5.82 5.90
C LYS A 4 5.04 5.18 5.55
N ILE A 5 4.76 5.01 4.25
CA ILE A 5 3.52 4.39 3.78
C ILE A 5 3.77 3.11 2.97
N VAL A 6 2.85 2.16 3.10
CA VAL A 6 2.74 0.98 2.24
C VAL A 6 1.63 1.24 1.21
N LYS A 7 2.01 1.52 -0.04
CA LYS A 7 1.07 1.84 -1.12
C LYS A 7 0.40 0.59 -1.67
N LEU A 8 -0.88 0.69 -2.02
CA LEU A 8 -1.63 -0.40 -2.66
C LEU A 8 -1.05 -0.76 -4.03
N PHE A 9 -0.63 0.24 -4.81
CA PHE A 9 0.17 0.07 -6.03
C PHE A 9 0.84 1.38 -6.40
N THR A 10 1.78 1.32 -7.34
CA THR A 10 2.46 2.48 -7.90
C THR A 10 2.83 2.21 -9.37
N PRO A 11 2.75 3.19 -10.28
CA PRO A 11 2.20 4.54 -10.08
C PRO A 11 0.67 4.54 -9.94
N PRO A 12 0.08 5.54 -9.24
CA PRO A 12 -1.37 5.71 -9.24
C PRO A 12 -1.88 6.06 -10.64
N PHE A 13 -3.15 5.77 -10.92
CA PHE A 13 -3.79 6.18 -12.16
C PHE A 13 -3.96 7.70 -12.20
N SER A 14 -3.52 8.33 -13.30
CA SER A 14 -3.82 9.75 -13.60
C SER A 14 -4.26 9.90 -15.05
N LYS A 15 -3.33 9.77 -15.99
CA LYS A 15 -3.56 9.59 -17.42
C LYS A 15 -3.28 8.13 -17.73
N SER A 16 -4.30 7.39 -18.15
CA SER A 16 -4.19 5.98 -18.50
C SER A 16 -4.81 5.76 -19.87
N GLU A 17 -4.17 4.93 -20.70
CA GLU A 17 -4.70 4.55 -22.02
C GLU A 17 -5.96 3.67 -21.89
N LYS A 18 -6.03 2.87 -20.83
CA LYS A 18 -7.17 2.02 -20.50
C LYS A 18 -7.97 2.62 -19.35
N ASP A 19 -9.28 2.39 -19.32
CA ASP A 19 -10.14 2.77 -18.20
C ASP A 19 -10.11 1.67 -17.10
N PRO A 20 -9.54 1.95 -15.91
CA PRO A 20 -9.53 0.99 -14.81
C PRO A 20 -10.84 1.01 -14.00
N GLY A 21 -11.82 1.82 -14.39
CA GLY A 21 -13.10 1.99 -13.70
C GLY A 21 -13.04 3.03 -12.57
N TYR A 22 -13.98 2.92 -11.61
CA TYR A 22 -14.21 3.92 -10.57
C TYR A 22 -12.97 4.27 -9.74
N ILE A 23 -11.99 3.36 -9.63
CA ILE A 23 -10.73 3.60 -8.94
C ILE A 23 -10.01 4.87 -9.44
N LYS A 24 -10.16 5.25 -10.71
CA LYS A 24 -9.55 6.47 -11.28
C LYS A 24 -10.26 7.76 -10.87
N SER A 25 -11.45 7.68 -10.28
CA SER A 25 -12.16 8.85 -9.75
C SER A 25 -11.51 9.42 -8.49
N TYR A 26 -10.71 8.61 -7.78
CA TYR A 26 -9.93 9.08 -6.64
C TYR A 26 -8.66 9.81 -7.08
N PRO A 27 -8.26 10.90 -6.40
CA PRO A 27 -7.00 11.57 -6.68
C PRO A 27 -5.80 10.61 -6.64
N PRO A 28 -4.75 10.85 -7.45
CA PRO A 28 -3.56 10.00 -7.43
C PRO A 28 -2.92 9.91 -6.04
N GLY A 29 -2.70 8.69 -5.55
CA GLY A 29 -2.15 8.42 -4.23
C GLY A 29 -3.18 8.41 -3.09
N VAL A 30 -4.48 8.47 -3.39
CA VAL A 30 -5.56 8.53 -2.40
C VAL A 30 -6.43 7.29 -2.47
N ARG A 31 -6.75 6.74 -1.28
CA ARG A 31 -7.57 5.54 -1.09
C ARG A 31 -7.11 4.39 -2.00
N GLU A 32 -8.02 3.83 -2.80
CA GLU A 32 -7.76 2.73 -3.71
C GLU A 32 -6.82 3.14 -4.86
N ASN A 33 -6.69 4.43 -5.21
CA ASN A 33 -5.82 4.86 -6.31
C ASN A 33 -4.36 5.04 -5.87
N GLY A 34 -3.71 3.94 -5.48
CA GLY A 34 -2.30 3.92 -5.09
C GLY A 34 -1.96 4.58 -3.75
N GLY A 35 -2.97 4.82 -2.90
CA GLY A 35 -2.78 5.27 -1.52
C GLY A 35 -2.41 4.13 -0.57
N GLN A 36 -2.26 4.45 0.72
CA GLN A 36 -2.15 3.41 1.75
C GLN A 36 -3.53 2.83 2.04
N TYR A 37 -3.68 1.54 1.74
CA TYR A 37 -4.88 0.77 2.03
C TYR A 37 -4.55 -0.25 3.11
N THR A 38 -4.78 0.13 4.38
CA THR A 38 -4.28 -0.62 5.55
C THR A 38 -4.66 -2.10 5.51
N HIS A 39 -5.87 -2.44 5.05
CA HIS A 39 -6.29 -3.84 4.91
C HIS A 39 -5.32 -4.65 4.02
N ALA A 40 -5.02 -4.15 2.81
CA ALA A 40 -4.13 -4.82 1.88
C ALA A 40 -2.68 -4.80 2.38
N ALA A 41 -2.25 -3.70 3.01
CA ALA A 41 -0.93 -3.59 3.61
C ALA A 41 -0.73 -4.61 4.75
N THR A 42 -1.76 -4.89 5.56
CA THR A 42 -1.71 -5.93 6.59
C THR A 42 -1.55 -7.32 5.99
N TRP A 43 -2.25 -7.65 4.90
CA TRP A 43 -2.04 -8.92 4.21
C TRP A 43 -0.62 -9.05 3.65
N PHE A 44 -0.06 -7.96 3.13
CA PHE A 44 1.33 -7.95 2.67
C PHE A 44 2.31 -8.23 3.81
N VAL A 45 2.10 -7.64 4.99
CA VAL A 45 2.88 -7.94 6.20
C VAL A 45 2.79 -9.42 6.58
N ILE A 46 1.59 -10.00 6.57
CA ILE A 46 1.37 -11.42 6.88
C ILE A 46 2.12 -12.29 5.88
N ALA A 47 2.02 -12.01 4.58
CA ALA A 47 2.70 -12.78 3.54
C ALA A 47 4.24 -12.71 3.69
N LEU A 48 4.80 -11.54 4.03
CA LEU A 48 6.24 -11.42 4.34
C LEU A 48 6.64 -12.31 5.51
N ALA A 49 5.84 -12.33 6.58
CA ALA A 49 6.09 -13.18 7.74
C ALA A 49 6.00 -14.68 7.38
N GLU A 50 4.99 -15.11 6.62
CA GLU A 50 4.83 -16.49 6.17
C GLU A 50 5.96 -16.97 5.26
N MET A 51 6.56 -16.06 4.48
CA MET A 51 7.75 -16.34 3.66
C MET A 51 9.07 -16.35 4.45
N GLY A 52 9.04 -16.13 5.77
CA GLY A 52 10.24 -16.03 6.61
C GLY A 52 11.03 -14.71 6.44
N ARG A 53 10.44 -13.70 5.77
CA ARG A 53 11.05 -12.38 5.57
C ARG A 53 10.75 -11.47 6.76
N THR A 54 11.21 -11.89 7.94
CA THR A 54 10.82 -11.32 9.24
C THR A 54 11.18 -9.85 9.41
N ASP A 55 12.36 -9.43 8.94
CA ASP A 55 12.82 -8.04 9.07
C ASP A 55 11.94 -7.08 8.24
N GLU A 56 11.57 -7.50 7.03
CA GLU A 56 10.70 -6.73 6.14
C GLU A 56 9.27 -6.70 6.68
N ALA A 57 8.78 -7.82 7.18
CA ALA A 57 7.47 -7.90 7.84
C ALA A 57 7.41 -6.93 9.03
N TYR A 58 8.43 -6.95 9.90
CA TYR A 58 8.51 -6.06 11.05
C TYR A 58 8.63 -4.59 10.64
N HIS A 59 9.44 -4.28 9.63
CA HIS A 59 9.57 -2.92 9.11
C HIS A 59 8.24 -2.38 8.58
N CYS A 60 7.53 -3.15 7.74
CA CYS A 60 6.21 -2.77 7.23
C CYS A 60 5.17 -2.67 8.34
N PHE A 61 5.12 -3.63 9.27
CA PHE A 61 4.24 -3.55 10.43
C PHE A 61 4.49 -2.29 11.27
N SER A 62 5.75 -1.94 11.48
CA SER A 62 6.14 -0.78 12.27
C SER A 62 5.70 0.54 11.65
N MET A 63 5.60 0.62 10.33
CA MET A 63 5.03 1.78 9.63
C MET A 63 3.51 1.88 9.76
N LEU A 64 2.81 0.74 9.87
CA LEU A 64 1.34 0.70 9.93
C LEU A 64 0.79 0.86 11.36
N ASN A 65 1.56 0.45 12.37
CA ASN A 65 1.12 0.44 13.76
C ASN A 65 1.09 1.86 14.35
N PRO A 66 -0.10 2.40 14.71
CA PRO A 66 -0.22 3.76 15.24
C PRO A 66 0.34 3.94 16.66
N VAL A 67 0.76 2.86 17.32
CA VAL A 67 1.36 2.90 18.67
C VAL A 67 2.84 3.31 18.63
N ASN A 68 3.52 3.09 17.50
CA ASN A 68 4.94 3.43 17.30
C ASN A 68 5.14 4.91 16.97
#